data_AF-A0A5B8XRK1-F1
#
_entry.id   AF-A0A5B8XRK1-F1
#
_cell.length_a   1.000
_cell.length_b   1.000
_cell.length_c   1.000
_cell.angle_alpha   90.00
_cell.angle_beta   90.00
_cell.angle_gamma   90.00
#
_symmetry.space_group_name_H-M   'P 1'
#
loop_
_entity.id
_entity.type
_entity.pdbx_description
1 polymer ?
#
loop_
_entity_poly.entity_id
_entity_poly.type
_entity_poly.pdbx_seq_one_letter_code
_entity_poly.pdbx_strand_id
1 'polypeptide(L)'
;MSLENEVMSYFDELDSLKEMSIDANKAFLDLLVFGVLADGETTEDELAQLDEELLRLPFIWDEDARNEVTDHSAKTRELLEGNLDDHGVIEGFLESLARRVETQELRMIGLRMFVAITVSDGFTETERQFCHAIGAAFDFDPSEVDSVIAQIAETI
;
A
#
# COMPACT_ATOMS: atom_id res chain seq x y z
N MET A 1 23.36 -13.43 5.62
CA MET A 1 22.01 -13.39 5.01
C MET A 1 21.76 -11.92 4.70
N SER A 2 21.43 -11.58 3.45
CA SER A 2 21.07 -10.20 3.08
C SER A 2 19.68 -9.89 3.64
N LEU A 3 19.45 -8.68 4.17
CA LEU A 3 18.16 -8.21 4.68
C LEU A 3 17.07 -8.18 3.61
N GLU A 4 17.44 -8.11 2.32
CA GLU A 4 16.51 -8.37 1.21
C GLU A 4 15.84 -9.74 1.36
N ASN A 5 16.56 -10.76 1.85
CA ASN A 5 15.94 -12.06 2.13
C ASN A 5 15.01 -12.02 3.35
N GLU A 6 15.12 -11.06 4.26
CA GLU A 6 14.27 -10.99 5.46
C GLU A 6 12.94 -10.29 5.15
N VAL A 7 12.96 -9.22 4.35
CA VAL A 7 11.74 -8.56 3.85
C VAL A 7 11.05 -9.42 2.78
N MET A 8 11.80 -10.03 1.85
CA MET A 8 11.22 -10.96 0.87
C MET A 8 10.67 -12.24 1.53
N SER A 9 11.37 -12.80 2.54
CA SER A 9 10.88 -13.98 3.29
C SER A 9 9.63 -13.67 4.11
N TYR A 10 9.51 -12.46 4.67
CA TYR A 10 8.36 -12.11 5.50
C TYR A 10 7.03 -12.17 4.73
N PHE A 11 6.99 -11.83 3.44
CA PHE A 11 5.76 -11.78 2.65
C PHE A 11 5.47 -13.06 1.85
N ASP A 12 6.51 -13.76 1.38
CA ASP A 12 6.36 -15.05 0.68
C ASP A 12 5.77 -16.14 1.58
N GLU A 13 5.85 -15.97 2.91
CA GLU A 13 5.35 -16.92 3.91
C GLU A 13 3.95 -16.60 4.47
N LEU A 14 3.31 -15.48 4.07
CA LEU A 14 2.02 -15.09 4.66
C LEU A 14 0.86 -15.78 3.94
N ASP A 15 0.45 -16.93 4.48
CA ASP A 15 -0.79 -17.62 4.10
C ASP A 15 -2.00 -16.67 4.10
N SER A 16 -1.97 -15.62 4.92
CA SER A 16 -2.95 -14.53 4.96
C SER A 16 -3.15 -13.81 3.63
N LEU A 17 -2.11 -13.69 2.79
CA LEU A 17 -2.25 -13.11 1.44
C LEU A 17 -3.02 -14.07 0.52
N LYS A 18 -2.76 -15.38 0.61
CA LYS A 18 -3.35 -16.39 -0.30
C LYS A 18 -4.87 -16.50 -0.17
N GLU A 19 -5.40 -16.21 1.03
CA GLU A 19 -6.82 -16.30 1.34
C GLU A 19 -7.55 -14.94 1.27
N MET A 20 -6.91 -13.90 0.72
CA MET A 20 -7.51 -12.57 0.60
C MET A 20 -8.78 -12.60 -0.26
N SER A 21 -9.83 -11.94 0.25
CA SER A 21 -11.04 -11.68 -0.52
C SER A 21 -10.75 -10.75 -1.71
N ILE A 22 -11.61 -10.75 -2.72
CA ILE A 22 -11.50 -9.80 -3.85
C ILE A 22 -11.56 -8.35 -3.36
N ASP A 23 -12.37 -8.05 -2.34
CA ASP A 23 -12.45 -6.68 -1.80
C ASP A 23 -11.18 -6.27 -1.05
N ALA A 24 -10.51 -7.21 -0.37
CA ALA A 24 -9.18 -6.96 0.20
C ALA A 24 -8.14 -6.75 -0.90
N ASN A 25 -8.16 -7.53 -1.98
CA ASN A 25 -7.26 -7.32 -3.13
C ASN A 25 -7.45 -5.94 -3.78
N LYS A 26 -8.70 -5.49 -3.94
CA LYS A 26 -9.00 -4.12 -4.38
C LYS A 26 -8.41 -3.07 -3.43
N ALA A 27 -8.60 -3.24 -2.12
CA ALA A 27 -8.07 -2.30 -1.14
C ALA A 27 -6.53 -2.23 -1.16
N PHE A 28 -5.86 -3.35 -1.37
CA PHE A 28 -4.41 -3.37 -1.54
C PHE A 28 -3.99 -2.61 -2.79
N LEU A 29 -4.59 -2.89 -3.95
CA LEU A 29 -4.24 -2.17 -5.18
C LEU A 29 -4.54 -0.67 -5.06
N ASP A 30 -5.67 -0.30 -4.45
CA ASP A 30 -6.02 1.10 -4.16
C ASP A 30 -4.96 1.79 -3.30
N LEU A 31 -4.43 1.08 -2.30
CA LEU A 31 -3.37 1.58 -1.44
C LEU A 31 -2.06 1.79 -2.21
N LEU A 32 -1.68 0.85 -3.09
CA LEU A 32 -0.46 1.01 -3.91
C LEU A 32 -0.59 2.16 -4.91
N VAL A 33 -1.77 2.30 -5.55
CA VAL A 33 -2.07 3.44 -6.42
C VAL A 33 -1.99 4.75 -5.63
N PHE A 34 -2.48 4.77 -4.39
CA PHE A 34 -2.35 5.95 -3.55
C PHE A 34 -0.89 6.28 -3.23
N GLY A 35 -0.03 5.27 -3.02
CA GLY A 35 1.41 5.46 -2.80
C GLY A 35 2.06 6.24 -3.93
N VAL A 36 1.87 5.79 -5.16
CA VAL A 36 2.44 6.41 -6.38
C VAL A 36 1.86 7.80 -6.70
N LEU A 37 0.74 8.17 -6.08
CA LEU A 37 0.11 9.48 -6.24
C LEU A 37 0.40 10.41 -5.06
N ALA A 38 0.98 9.90 -3.96
CA ALA A 38 1.00 10.57 -2.67
C ALA A 38 1.72 11.93 -2.71
N ASP A 39 2.80 12.04 -3.47
CA ASP A 39 3.61 13.25 -3.59
C ASP A 39 3.24 14.12 -4.81
N GLY A 40 2.39 13.59 -5.70
CA GLY A 40 1.95 14.22 -6.95
C GLY A 40 2.92 14.08 -8.13
N GLU A 41 4.06 13.39 -7.97
CA GLU A 41 5.08 13.17 -8.99
C GLU A 41 5.45 11.69 -9.11
N THR A 42 4.80 10.95 -10.02
CA THR A 42 5.17 9.55 -10.26
C THR A 42 6.57 9.40 -10.88
N THR A 43 7.46 8.66 -10.24
CA THR A 43 8.81 8.38 -10.73
C THR A 43 9.01 6.96 -11.28
N GLU A 44 10.13 6.72 -11.99
CA GLU A 44 10.44 5.39 -12.53
C GLU A 44 10.74 4.36 -11.41
N ASP A 45 11.32 4.81 -10.29
CA ASP A 45 11.68 3.95 -9.16
C ASP A 45 10.41 3.50 -8.39
N GLU A 46 9.45 4.41 -8.18
CA GLU A 46 8.15 4.07 -7.59
C GLU A 46 7.36 3.07 -8.45
N LEU A 47 7.39 3.24 -9.78
CA LEU A 47 6.73 2.32 -10.70
C LEU A 47 7.39 0.95 -10.71
N ALA A 48 8.73 0.89 -10.63
CA ALA A 48 9.45 -0.37 -10.49
C ALA A 48 9.09 -1.06 -9.16
N GLN A 49 9.04 -0.31 -8.06
CA GLN A 49 8.63 -0.85 -6.76
C GLN A 49 7.17 -1.32 -6.77
N LEU A 50 6.26 -0.56 -7.41
CA LEU A 50 4.88 -0.96 -7.61
C LEU A 50 4.80 -2.32 -8.33
N ASP A 51 5.54 -2.49 -9.43
CA ASP A 51 5.57 -3.76 -10.17
C ASP A 51 6.04 -4.93 -9.29
N GLU A 52 7.05 -4.71 -8.45
CA GLU A 52 7.53 -5.72 -7.49
C GLU A 52 6.48 -6.07 -6.43
N GLU A 53 5.81 -5.08 -5.86
CA GLU A 53 4.76 -5.27 -4.86
C GLU A 53 3.52 -5.95 -5.45
N LEU A 54 3.16 -5.65 -6.71
CA LEU A 54 2.04 -6.28 -7.40
C LEU A 54 2.25 -7.79 -7.57
N LEU A 55 3.47 -8.23 -7.89
CA LEU A 55 3.78 -9.66 -8.07
C LEU A 55 3.52 -10.50 -6.80
N ARG A 56 3.49 -9.86 -5.63
CA ARG A 56 3.21 -10.51 -4.34
C ARG A 56 1.72 -10.72 -4.08
N LEU A 57 0.85 -10.02 -4.79
CA LEU A 57 -0.59 -10.09 -4.56
C LEU A 57 -1.22 -11.28 -5.29
N PRO A 58 -2.12 -12.04 -4.62
CA PRO A 58 -2.65 -13.29 -5.15
C PRO A 58 -3.48 -13.07 -6.42
N PHE A 59 -4.13 -11.90 -6.55
CA PHE A 59 -5.03 -11.62 -7.67
C PHE A 59 -4.32 -11.55 -9.03
N ILE A 60 -3.01 -11.26 -9.08
CA ILE A 60 -2.27 -11.13 -10.35
C ILE A 60 -2.27 -12.43 -11.15
N TRP A 61 -2.36 -13.56 -10.45
CA TRP A 61 -2.31 -14.91 -11.01
C TRP A 61 -3.68 -15.45 -11.46
N ASP A 62 -4.77 -14.76 -11.13
CA ASP A 62 -6.14 -15.06 -11.55
C ASP A 62 -6.63 -13.99 -12.53
N GLU A 63 -6.94 -14.36 -13.76
CA GLU A 63 -7.31 -13.41 -14.81
C GLU A 63 -8.62 -12.66 -14.52
N ASP A 64 -9.62 -13.35 -13.96
CA ASP A 64 -10.91 -12.73 -13.65
C ASP A 64 -10.76 -11.76 -12.47
N ALA A 65 -10.05 -12.19 -11.42
CA ALA A 65 -9.73 -11.33 -10.28
C ALA A 65 -8.91 -10.11 -10.69
N ARG A 66 -7.89 -10.30 -11.54
CA ARG A 66 -7.03 -9.21 -12.03
C ARG A 66 -7.79 -8.16 -12.80
N ASN A 67 -8.69 -8.58 -13.68
CA ASN A 67 -9.52 -7.64 -14.44
C ASN A 67 -10.44 -6.85 -13.50
N GLU A 68 -11.11 -7.53 -12.57
CA GLU A 68 -12.01 -6.87 -11.62
C GLU A 68 -11.28 -5.88 -10.70
N VAL A 69 -10.11 -6.27 -10.19
CA VAL A 69 -9.30 -5.45 -9.27
C VAL A 69 -8.70 -4.25 -10.01
N THR A 70 -8.19 -4.43 -11.23
CA THR A 70 -7.65 -3.34 -12.06
C THR A 70 -8.74 -2.34 -12.49
N ASP A 71 -9.92 -2.82 -12.88
CA ASP A 71 -11.06 -1.95 -13.24
C ASP A 71 -11.55 -1.12 -12.06
N HIS A 72 -11.44 -1.66 -10.84
CA HIS A 72 -11.74 -0.92 -9.62
C HIS A 72 -10.70 0.16 -9.36
N SER A 73 -9.41 -0.18 -9.39
CA SER A 73 -8.34 0.75 -9.07
C SER A 73 -8.24 1.92 -10.06
N ALA A 74 -8.64 1.73 -11.33
CA ALA A 74 -8.76 2.82 -12.29
C ALA A 74 -9.74 3.92 -11.82
N LYS A 75 -10.84 3.54 -11.15
CA LYS A 75 -11.80 4.49 -10.58
C LYS A 75 -11.25 5.16 -9.32
N THR A 76 -10.52 4.42 -8.51
CA THR A 76 -9.81 4.97 -7.34
C THR A 76 -8.78 6.00 -7.78
N ARG A 77 -7.99 5.70 -8.81
CA ARG A 77 -7.04 6.63 -9.42
C ARG A 77 -7.73 7.92 -9.87
N GLU A 78 -8.83 7.82 -10.61
CA GLU A 78 -9.62 8.98 -11.06
C GLU A 78 -10.14 9.81 -9.88
N LEU A 79 -10.57 9.15 -8.79
CA LEU A 79 -10.97 9.84 -7.56
C LEU A 79 -9.80 10.60 -6.93
N LEU A 80 -8.62 9.98 -6.83
CA LEU A 80 -7.48 10.53 -6.10
C LEU A 80 -6.78 11.66 -6.88
N GLU A 81 -6.50 11.50 -8.18
CA GLU A 81 -5.74 12.46 -8.99
C GLU A 81 -6.28 13.90 -8.94
N GLY A 82 -7.59 14.08 -8.70
CA GLY A 82 -8.22 15.39 -8.56
C GLY A 82 -8.47 15.88 -7.14
N ASN A 83 -8.21 15.05 -6.11
CA ASN A 83 -8.71 15.28 -4.75
C ASN A 83 -7.69 14.95 -3.64
N LEU A 84 -6.39 14.83 -3.93
CA LEU A 84 -5.36 14.58 -2.90
C LEU A 84 -5.33 15.62 -1.78
N ASP A 85 -5.63 16.89 -2.11
CA ASP A 85 -5.70 17.98 -1.14
C ASP A 85 -7.05 18.06 -0.38
N ASP A 86 -8.07 17.33 -0.84
CA ASP A 86 -9.39 17.29 -0.21
C ASP A 86 -9.38 16.29 0.96
N HIS A 87 -9.25 16.84 2.16
CA HIS A 87 -9.17 16.06 3.39
C HIS A 87 -10.39 15.14 3.59
N GLY A 88 -11.59 15.56 3.18
CA GLY A 88 -12.79 14.74 3.35
C GLY A 88 -12.82 13.56 2.39
N VAL A 89 -12.28 13.72 1.17
CA VAL A 89 -12.13 12.63 0.21
C VAL A 89 -11.08 11.64 0.70
N ILE A 90 -9.92 12.12 1.16
CA ILE A 90 -8.86 11.25 1.68
C ILE A 90 -9.31 10.52 2.95
N GLU A 91 -9.95 11.19 3.91
CA GLU A 91 -10.48 10.54 5.11
C GLU A 91 -11.49 9.43 4.74
N GLY A 92 -12.43 9.71 3.85
CA GLY A 92 -13.41 8.71 3.38
C GLY A 92 -12.76 7.54 2.63
N PHE A 93 -11.70 7.80 1.86
CA PHE A 93 -10.91 6.78 1.20
C PHE A 93 -10.20 5.87 2.22
N LEU A 94 -9.50 6.45 3.19
CA LEU A 94 -8.79 5.70 4.24
C LEU A 94 -9.76 4.88 5.10
N GLU A 95 -10.93 5.42 5.47
CA GLU A 95 -11.99 4.66 6.13
C GLU A 95 -12.45 3.45 5.28
N SER A 96 -12.58 3.65 3.97
CA SER A 96 -12.97 2.58 3.04
C SER A 96 -11.90 1.49 2.92
N LEU A 97 -10.62 1.83 3.03
CA LEU A 97 -9.54 0.84 3.11
C LEU A 97 -9.64 0.04 4.41
N ALA A 98 -9.76 0.72 5.55
CA ALA A 98 -9.81 0.10 6.87
C ALA A 98 -10.98 -0.89 7.04
N ARG A 99 -12.11 -0.65 6.35
CA ARG A 99 -13.27 -1.55 6.33
C ARG A 99 -13.08 -2.80 5.46
N ARG A 100 -12.31 -2.71 4.37
CA ARG A 100 -12.07 -3.82 3.44
C ARG A 100 -10.89 -4.69 3.84
N VAL A 101 -9.96 -4.14 4.60
CA VAL A 101 -8.82 -4.86 5.18
C VAL A 101 -9.13 -5.22 6.63
N GLU A 102 -9.76 -6.38 6.80
CA GLU A 102 -10.44 -6.77 8.05
C GLU A 102 -9.50 -7.20 9.18
N THR A 103 -8.27 -7.64 8.88
CA THR A 103 -7.34 -8.16 9.87
C THR A 103 -6.17 -7.23 10.11
N GLN A 104 -5.69 -7.16 11.35
CA GLN A 104 -4.52 -6.34 11.70
C GLN A 104 -3.26 -6.76 10.94
N GLU A 105 -3.16 -8.07 10.65
CA GLU A 105 -2.07 -8.62 9.86
C GLU A 105 -2.08 -8.07 8.43
N LEU A 106 -3.22 -8.15 7.72
CA LEU A 106 -3.34 -7.59 6.37
C LEU A 106 -3.14 -6.06 6.37
N ARG A 107 -3.59 -5.36 7.41
CA ARG A 107 -3.36 -3.92 7.56
C ARG A 107 -1.87 -3.59 7.68
N MET A 108 -1.11 -4.36 8.46
CA MET A 108 0.34 -4.19 8.60
C MET A 108 1.07 -4.48 7.28
N ILE A 109 0.65 -5.53 6.57
CA ILE A 109 1.19 -5.85 5.25
C ILE A 109 0.94 -4.69 4.29
N GLY A 110 -0.29 -4.20 4.20
CA GLY A 110 -0.64 -3.05 3.36
C GLY A 110 0.19 -1.81 3.70
N LEU A 111 0.31 -1.45 4.98
CA LEU A 111 1.14 -0.32 5.42
C LEU A 111 2.60 -0.47 4.97
N ARG A 112 3.18 -1.67 5.11
CA ARG A 112 4.55 -1.94 4.66
C ARG A 112 4.72 -1.80 3.16
N MET A 113 3.78 -2.31 2.37
CA MET A 113 3.82 -2.19 0.90
C MET A 113 3.69 -0.73 0.47
N PHE A 114 2.81 0.05 1.12
CA PHE A 114 2.69 1.49 0.87
C PHE A 114 4.01 2.22 1.16
N VAL A 115 4.59 1.97 2.34
CA VAL A 115 5.86 2.59 2.74
C VAL A 115 6.96 2.24 1.74
N ALA A 116 7.06 0.99 1.30
CA ALA A 116 8.07 0.55 0.32
C ALA A 116 8.02 1.36 -0.98
N ILE A 117 6.81 1.65 -1.49
CA ILE A 117 6.63 2.51 -2.67
C ILE A 117 7.11 3.94 -2.38
N THR A 118 6.58 4.57 -1.32
CA THR A 118 6.82 6.00 -1.02
C THR A 118 8.24 6.33 -0.51
N VAL A 119 9.06 5.33 -0.18
CA VAL A 119 10.47 5.59 0.22
C VAL A 119 11.46 5.30 -0.91
N SER A 120 10.98 4.84 -2.07
CA SER A 120 11.82 4.30 -3.15
C SER A 120 12.67 5.35 -3.87
N ASP A 121 12.20 6.59 -4.00
CA ASP A 121 12.88 7.68 -4.72
C ASP A 121 13.25 8.90 -3.85
N GLY A 122 12.72 8.96 -2.62
CA GLY A 122 13.11 9.93 -1.61
C GLY A 122 11.94 10.32 -0.70
N PHE A 123 11.98 9.88 0.55
CA PHE A 123 10.87 10.05 1.49
C PHE A 123 10.61 11.50 1.92
N THR A 124 9.51 12.08 1.44
CA THR A 124 9.03 13.43 1.73
C THR A 124 8.21 13.51 3.02
N GLU A 125 7.98 14.73 3.51
CA GLU A 125 7.10 14.96 4.68
C GLU A 125 5.63 14.63 4.38
N THR A 126 5.19 14.82 3.13
CA THR A 126 3.82 14.49 2.70
C THR A 126 3.58 12.99 2.75
N GLU A 127 4.52 12.19 2.24
CA GLU A 127 4.44 10.74 2.29
C GLU A 127 4.49 10.20 3.72
N ARG A 128 5.33 10.81 4.56
CA ARG A 128 5.33 10.53 6.00
C ARG A 128 3.96 10.80 6.63
N GLN A 129 3.33 11.91 6.30
CA GLN A 129 1.98 12.22 6.79
C GLN A 129 0.96 11.18 6.33
N PHE A 130 1.02 10.73 5.08
CA PHE A 130 0.14 9.68 4.59
C PHE A 130 0.41 8.31 5.23
N CYS A 131 1.67 7.95 5.47
CA CYS A 131 2.01 6.75 6.24
C CYS A 131 1.34 6.76 7.62
N HIS A 132 1.40 7.89 8.33
CA HIS A 132 0.74 8.03 9.63
C HIS A 132 -0.79 8.07 9.51
N ALA A 133 -1.36 8.67 8.47
CA ALA A 133 -2.80 8.69 8.24
C ALA A 133 -3.35 7.28 7.97
N ILE A 134 -2.66 6.49 7.14
CA ILE A 134 -2.98 5.08 6.89
C ILE A 134 -2.81 4.29 8.19
N GLY A 135 -1.71 4.49 8.91
CA GLY A 135 -1.46 3.87 10.20
C GLY A 135 -2.60 4.10 11.19
N ALA A 136 -3.06 5.35 11.32
CA ALA A 136 -4.19 5.71 12.17
C ALA A 136 -5.50 5.05 11.71
N ALA A 137 -5.78 5.04 10.40
CA ALA A 137 -6.98 4.38 9.86
C ALA A 137 -6.97 2.86 10.09
N PHE A 138 -5.79 2.26 10.16
CA PHE A 138 -5.57 0.85 10.46
C PHE A 138 -5.43 0.54 11.96
N ASP A 139 -5.63 1.52 12.83
CA ASP A 139 -5.52 1.43 14.29
C ASP A 139 -4.10 1.08 14.79
N PHE A 140 -3.05 1.59 14.12
CA PHE A 140 -1.66 1.50 14.59
C PHE A 140 -1.21 2.72 15.38
N ASP A 141 -0.34 2.51 16.35
CA ASP A 141 0.31 3.61 17.06
C ASP A 141 1.33 4.32 16.15
N PRO A 142 1.48 5.65 16.25
CA PRO A 142 2.44 6.40 15.43
C PRO A 142 3.89 5.87 15.52
N SER A 143 4.30 5.37 16.69
CA SER A 143 5.63 4.77 16.88
C SER A 143 5.82 3.44 16.16
N GLU A 144 4.73 2.68 15.95
CA GLU A 144 4.79 1.46 15.14
C GLU A 144 4.99 1.83 13.67
N VAL A 145 4.26 2.85 13.19
CA VAL A 145 4.43 3.39 11.83
C VAL A 145 5.86 3.89 11.62
N ASP A 146 6.41 4.69 12.54
CA ASP A 146 7.80 5.16 12.47
C ASP A 146 8.80 4.02 12.42
N SER A 147 8.55 2.95 13.17
CA SER A 147 9.40 1.76 13.17
C SER A 147 9.37 1.04 11.81
N VAL A 148 8.21 0.95 11.17
CA VAL A 148 8.06 0.37 9.83
C VAL A 148 8.79 1.21 8.79
N ILE A 149 8.59 2.53 8.81
CA ILE A 149 9.29 3.48 7.94
C ILE A 149 10.81 3.30 8.06
N ALA A 150 11.34 3.30 9.29
CA ALA A 150 12.77 3.16 9.51
C ALA A 150 13.31 1.82 9.02
N GLN A 151 12.60 0.71 9.28
CA GLN A 151 13.00 -0.62 8.83
C GLN A 151 13.10 -0.72 7.30
N ILE A 152 12.11 -0.16 6.59
CA ILE A 152 12.07 -0.24 5.13
C ILE A 152 13.10 0.72 4.52
N ALA A 153 13.21 1.94 5.02
CA ALA A 153 14.19 2.93 4.52
C ALA A 153 15.66 2.50 4.74
N GLU A 154 15.94 1.60 5.68
CA GLU A 154 17.28 0.99 5.84
C GLU A 154 17.56 -0.13 4.82
N THR A 155 16.55 -0.56 4.07
CA THR A 155 16.60 -1.74 3.18
C THR A 155 16.70 -1.38 1.70
N ILE A 156 16.21 -0.20 1.29
CA ILE A 156 16.24 0.33 -0.08
C ILE A 156 17.43 1.29 -0.24
#